data_AF-A0A1C6EKU4-F1
#
_entry.id   AF-A0A1C6EKU4-F1
#
_cell.length_a   1.000
_cell.length_b   1.000
_cell.length_c   1.000
_cell.angle_alpha   90.00
_cell.angle_beta   90.00
_cell.angle_gamma   90.00
#
_symmetry.space_group_name_H-M   'P 1'
#
loop_
_entity.id
_entity.type
_entity.pdbx_description
1 polymer ?
#
loop_
_entity_poly.entity_id
_entity_poly.type
_entity_poly.pdbx_seq_one_letter_code
_entity_poly.pdbx_strand_id
1 'polypeptide(L)'
;MRETLLATEKIFYQIIFIPLLIGTLITIGFSIYVWIDLYNNVKIVDYSTTNTYTLTSNSKQLTILGRTYNLENDVNNVKVDETIFALALNDRWYIQSNYNPKIEYKSSISYTVNGKTYESSYIIADVKSVKDKLSDEHYGLYFNVIPIYIVVILVIVTILMGIIYFNSTRTLKIYLSAVYGDRKWR
;
A
#
# COMPACT_ATOMS: atom_id res chain seq x y z
N MET A 1 20.00 10.66 -49.50
CA MET A 1 19.17 11.62 -48.72
C MET A 1 17.77 11.07 -48.39
N ARG A 2 16.97 10.59 -49.35
CA ARG A 2 15.65 9.94 -49.10
C ARG A 2 15.75 8.67 -48.25
N GLU A 3 16.65 7.76 -48.63
CA GLU A 3 16.83 6.48 -47.93
C GLU A 3 17.47 6.66 -46.55
N THR A 4 18.37 7.63 -46.41
CA THR A 4 18.98 7.96 -45.12
C THR A 4 17.96 8.54 -44.13
N LEU A 5 17.06 9.45 -44.55
CA LEU A 5 16.00 9.99 -43.68
C LEU A 5 14.96 8.93 -43.27
N LEU A 6 14.50 8.12 -44.23
CA LEU A 6 13.58 7.00 -43.96
C LEU A 6 14.21 5.90 -43.10
N ALA A 7 15.52 5.67 -43.23
CA ALA A 7 16.26 4.73 -42.39
C ALA A 7 16.43 5.26 -40.97
N THR A 8 16.77 6.54 -40.79
CA THR A 8 16.92 7.15 -39.45
C THR A 8 15.60 7.17 -38.67
N GLU A 9 14.47 7.48 -39.31
CA GLU A 9 13.15 7.38 -38.66
C GLU A 9 12.76 5.93 -38.30
N LYS A 10 13.04 4.96 -39.17
CA LYS A 10 12.82 3.53 -38.87
C LYS A 10 13.65 3.06 -37.67
N ILE A 11 14.91 3.46 -37.60
CA ILE A 11 15.83 3.12 -36.50
C ILE A 11 15.34 3.73 -35.19
N PHE A 12 14.98 5.02 -35.17
CA PHE A 12 14.46 5.69 -33.98
C PHE A 12 13.18 5.02 -33.46
N TYR A 13 12.25 4.68 -34.36
CA TYR A 13 11.00 4.01 -33.99
C TYR A 13 11.21 2.58 -33.45
N GLN A 14 11.97 1.75 -34.16
CA GLN A 14 12.16 0.35 -33.80
C GLN A 14 13.07 0.14 -32.59
N ILE A 15 14.08 1.00 -32.41
CA ILE A 15 15.10 0.82 -31.36
C ILE A 15 14.76 1.61 -30.08
N ILE A 16 14.05 2.74 -30.19
CA ILE A 16 13.83 3.63 -29.04
C ILE A 16 12.36 3.63 -28.62
N PHE A 17 11.43 3.90 -29.54
CA PHE A 17 10.01 4.06 -29.17
C PHE A 17 9.32 2.75 -28.80
N ILE A 18 9.48 1.68 -29.61
CA ILE A 18 8.85 0.38 -29.31
C ILE A 18 9.31 -0.20 -27.96
N PRO A 19 10.62 -0.27 -27.65
CA PRO A 19 11.07 -0.76 -26.34
C PRO A 19 10.59 0.11 -25.17
N LEU A 20 10.56 1.44 -25.34
CA LEU A 20 10.05 2.37 -24.33
C LEU A 20 8.54 2.14 -24.07
N LEU A 21 7.75 1.97 -25.13
CA LEU A 21 6.32 1.69 -25.02
C LEU A 21 6.06 0.35 -24.33
N ILE A 22 6.77 -0.71 -24.73
CA ILE A 22 6.67 -2.03 -24.11
C ILE A 22 7.07 -1.96 -22.63
N GLY A 23 8.19 -1.29 -22.32
CA GLY A 23 8.65 -1.09 -20.95
C GLY A 23 7.59 -0.37 -20.10
N THR A 24 7.01 0.71 -20.62
CA THR A 24 5.96 1.47 -19.94
C THR A 24 4.71 0.63 -19.69
N LEU A 25 4.26 -0.16 -20.67
CA LEU A 25 3.12 -1.05 -20.51
C LEU A 25 3.38 -2.15 -19.47
N ILE A 26 4.58 -2.74 -19.45
CA ILE A 26 4.98 -3.74 -18.45
C ILE A 26 4.99 -3.09 -17.06
N THR A 27 5.57 -1.90 -16.91
CA THR A 27 5.60 -1.19 -15.62
C THR A 27 4.20 -0.88 -15.12
N ILE A 28 3.30 -0.36 -15.97
CA ILE A 28 1.90 -0.10 -15.61
C ILE A 28 1.18 -1.40 -15.22
N GLY A 29 1.33 -2.45 -16.03
CA GLY A 29 0.71 -3.76 -15.77
C GLY A 29 1.17 -4.35 -14.45
N PHE A 30 2.47 -4.26 -14.14
CA PHE A 30 3.03 -4.68 -12.87
C PHE A 30 2.51 -3.83 -11.70
N SER A 31 2.46 -2.49 -11.85
CA SER A 31 1.91 -1.60 -10.82
C SER A 31 0.43 -1.86 -10.53
N ILE A 32 -0.39 -2.11 -11.56
CA ILE A 32 -1.81 -2.46 -11.40
C ILE A 32 -1.95 -3.85 -10.75
N TYR A 33 -1.16 -4.83 -11.19
CA TYR A 33 -1.15 -6.16 -10.60
C TYR A 33 -0.82 -6.09 -9.10
N VAL A 34 0.25 -5.39 -8.74
CA VAL A 34 0.62 -5.15 -7.35
C VAL A 34 -0.53 -4.46 -6.60
N TRP A 35 -1.15 -3.42 -7.17
CA TRP A 35 -2.28 -2.73 -6.53
C TRP A 35 -3.50 -3.63 -6.27
N ILE A 36 -3.88 -4.46 -7.25
CA ILE A 36 -5.00 -5.41 -7.12
C ILE A 36 -4.66 -6.51 -6.11
N ASP A 37 -3.44 -7.02 -6.13
CA ASP A 37 -2.99 -8.06 -5.21
C ASP A 37 -2.94 -7.53 -3.77
N LEU A 38 -2.46 -6.29 -3.57
CA LEU A 38 -2.49 -5.58 -2.29
C LEU A 38 -3.91 -5.46 -1.74
N TYR A 39 -4.85 -5.05 -2.58
CA TYR A 39 -6.24 -4.88 -2.16
C TYR A 39 -6.89 -6.21 -1.74
N ASN A 40 -6.46 -7.32 -2.33
CA ASN A 40 -7.08 -8.63 -2.13
C ASN A 40 -6.35 -9.53 -1.11
N ASN A 41 -5.04 -9.37 -0.93
CA ASN A 41 -4.21 -10.28 -0.13
C ASN A 41 -3.76 -9.74 1.23
N VAL A 42 -3.98 -8.45 1.51
CA VAL A 42 -3.74 -7.90 2.85
C VAL A 42 -4.83 -8.39 3.80
N LYS A 43 -4.47 -9.33 4.66
CA LYS A 43 -5.37 -9.80 5.71
C LYS A 43 -5.00 -9.13 7.02
N ILE A 44 -5.83 -8.18 7.45
CA ILE A 44 -5.80 -7.70 8.82
C ILE A 44 -6.37 -8.82 9.70
N VAL A 45 -5.58 -9.31 10.62
CA VAL A 45 -5.96 -10.38 11.55
C VAL A 45 -6.04 -9.86 12.97
N ASP A 46 -7.05 -10.32 13.71
CA ASP A 46 -7.14 -10.10 15.14
C ASP A 46 -6.12 -10.98 15.88
N TYR A 47 -5.44 -10.37 16.85
CA TYR A 47 -4.48 -11.03 17.73
C TYR A 47 -4.83 -10.71 19.17
N SER A 48 -4.78 -11.70 20.05
CA SER A 48 -4.97 -11.52 21.48
C SER A 48 -3.78 -12.06 22.27
N THR A 49 -3.41 -11.37 23.34
CA THR A 49 -2.40 -11.83 24.29
C THR A 49 -2.96 -11.68 25.69
N THR A 50 -2.95 -12.75 26.48
CA THR A 50 -3.45 -12.75 27.85
C THR A 50 -2.28 -12.86 28.82
N ASN A 51 -2.16 -11.87 29.70
CA ASN A 51 -1.16 -11.81 30.76
C ASN A 51 -1.84 -12.04 32.10
N THR A 52 -1.23 -12.85 32.96
CA THR A 52 -1.77 -13.19 34.27
C THR A 52 -0.90 -12.61 35.36
N TYR A 53 -1.49 -11.89 36.31
CA TYR A 53 -0.77 -11.30 37.45
C TYR A 53 -1.70 -11.10 38.66
N THR A 54 -1.11 -10.73 39.79
CA THR A 54 -1.83 -10.44 41.03
C THR A 54 -2.09 -8.95 41.16
N LEU A 55 -3.28 -8.58 41.63
CA LEU A 55 -3.76 -7.20 41.62
C LEU A 55 -4.30 -6.74 42.98
N THR A 56 -4.02 -5.48 43.31
CA THR A 56 -4.60 -4.76 44.45
C THR A 56 -5.00 -3.34 44.03
N SER A 57 -6.27 -2.97 44.20
CA SER A 57 -6.83 -1.64 43.95
C SER A 57 -7.92 -1.31 44.97
N ASN A 58 -7.82 -0.12 45.57
CA ASN A 58 -8.71 0.39 46.61
C ASN A 58 -9.60 1.54 46.14
N SER A 59 -9.60 1.86 44.84
CA SER A 59 -10.29 3.04 44.29
C SER A 59 -11.24 2.69 43.14
N LYS A 60 -11.59 1.41 42.97
CA LYS A 60 -12.27 0.90 41.75
C LYS A 60 -11.64 1.36 40.43
N GLN A 61 -10.39 1.79 40.47
CA GLN A 61 -9.61 2.24 39.33
C GLN A 61 -8.25 1.62 39.42
N LEU A 62 -7.73 1.19 38.29
CA LEU A 62 -6.51 0.44 38.25
C LEU A 62 -5.67 0.86 37.06
N THR A 63 -4.49 1.38 37.34
CA THR A 63 -3.55 1.77 36.29
C THR A 63 -2.44 0.73 36.14
N ILE A 64 -2.42 0.03 35.01
CA ILE A 64 -1.39 -0.97 34.67
C ILE A 64 -0.70 -0.51 33.39
N LEU A 65 0.64 -0.45 33.41
CA LEU A 65 1.44 -0.10 32.23
C LEU A 65 0.95 1.19 31.53
N GLY A 66 0.50 2.18 32.32
CA GLY A 66 -0.02 3.46 31.83
C GLY A 66 -1.49 3.44 31.35
N ARG A 67 -2.23 2.35 31.57
CA ARG A 67 -3.65 2.21 31.19
C ARG A 67 -4.54 2.08 32.40
N THR A 68 -5.59 2.89 32.47
CA THR A 68 -6.52 2.90 33.60
C THR A 68 -7.80 2.11 33.26
N TYR A 69 -8.08 1.08 34.05
CA TYR A 69 -9.30 0.28 34.01
C TYR A 69 -10.22 0.68 35.16
N ASN A 70 -11.51 0.86 34.86
CA ASN A 70 -12.53 1.04 35.89
C ASN A 70 -13.04 -0.33 36.33
N LEU A 71 -12.78 -0.71 37.57
CA LEU A 71 -13.20 -1.97 38.15
C LEU A 71 -14.59 -1.83 38.78
N GLU A 72 -15.33 -2.93 38.84
CA GLU A 72 -16.64 -2.95 39.50
C GLU A 72 -16.50 -2.92 41.03
N ASN A 73 -15.44 -3.54 41.55
CA ASN A 73 -15.19 -3.75 42.98
C ASN A 73 -13.74 -3.44 43.32
N ASP A 74 -13.51 -3.04 44.57
CA ASP A 74 -12.16 -3.02 45.14
C ASP A 74 -11.63 -4.45 45.25
N VAL A 75 -10.34 -4.61 45.04
CA VAL A 75 -9.69 -5.91 44.87
C VAL A 75 -8.39 -5.90 45.64
N ASN A 76 -8.11 -6.98 46.38
CA ASN A 76 -6.86 -7.11 47.13
C ASN A 76 -6.32 -8.53 46.97
N ASN A 77 -5.07 -8.63 46.53
CA ASN A 77 -4.37 -9.90 46.33
C ASN A 77 -5.17 -10.91 45.46
N VAL A 78 -5.83 -10.43 44.41
CA VAL A 78 -6.65 -11.24 43.49
C VAL A 78 -5.83 -11.59 42.25
N LYS A 79 -5.97 -12.82 41.74
CA LYS A 79 -5.41 -13.23 40.45
C LYS A 79 -6.26 -12.67 39.32
N VAL A 80 -5.60 -12.06 38.34
CA VAL A 80 -6.22 -11.28 37.29
C VAL A 80 -5.62 -11.66 35.93
N ASP A 81 -6.48 -11.77 34.93
CA ASP A 81 -6.11 -12.02 33.54
C ASP A 81 -6.41 -10.78 32.69
N GLU A 82 -5.36 -10.14 32.17
CA GLU A 82 -5.47 -9.02 31.23
C GLU A 82 -5.30 -9.52 29.80
N THR A 83 -6.32 -9.34 28.99
CA THR A 83 -6.29 -9.64 27.56
C THR A 83 -6.15 -8.36 26.76
N ILE A 84 -5.12 -8.31 25.92
CA ILE A 84 -4.86 -7.21 24.99
C ILE A 84 -5.23 -7.67 23.59
N PHE A 85 -6.12 -6.93 22.93
CA PHE A 85 -6.56 -7.15 21.56
C PHE A 85 -5.86 -6.16 20.62
N ALA A 86 -5.32 -6.70 19.53
CA ALA A 86 -4.62 -5.94 18.53
C ALA A 86 -4.99 -6.42 17.13
N LEU A 87 -4.84 -5.51 16.17
CA LEU A 87 -4.85 -5.84 14.76
C LEU A 87 -3.40 -5.94 14.28
N ALA A 88 -3.12 -6.96 13.49
CA ALA A 88 -1.84 -7.14 12.84
C ALA A 88 -2.04 -7.29 11.33
N LEU A 89 -1.10 -6.75 10.55
CA LEU A 89 -1.04 -7.00 9.11
C LEU A 89 -0.34 -8.34 8.88
N ASN A 90 -1.08 -9.31 8.35
CA ASN A 90 -0.49 -10.53 7.86
C ASN A 90 -0.33 -10.43 6.34
N ASP A 91 0.88 -10.07 5.91
CA ASP A 91 1.27 -10.06 4.50
C ASP A 91 2.05 -11.34 4.16
N ARG A 92 1.75 -11.93 2.99
CA ARG A 92 2.48 -13.10 2.47
C ARG A 92 3.79 -12.71 1.78
N TRP A 93 3.96 -11.44 1.41
CA TRP A 93 5.13 -10.96 0.68
C TRP A 93 6.14 -10.31 1.62
N TYR A 94 7.22 -11.05 1.87
CA TYR A 94 8.36 -10.73 2.73
C TYR A 94 9.23 -9.58 2.18
N ILE A 95 8.70 -8.36 1.98
CA ILE A 95 9.58 -7.22 1.66
C ILE A 95 10.35 -6.78 2.92
N GLN A 96 9.79 -7.04 4.11
CA GLN A 96 10.52 -7.02 5.38
C GLN A 96 10.00 -8.14 6.28
N SER A 97 10.72 -9.27 6.36
CA SER A 97 10.38 -10.41 7.23
C SER A 97 10.17 -10.06 8.70
N ASN A 98 10.59 -8.85 9.11
CA ASN A 98 10.52 -8.34 10.47
C ASN A 98 9.45 -7.25 10.66
N TYR A 99 8.74 -6.83 9.60
CA TYR A 99 7.71 -5.80 9.70
C TYR A 99 6.34 -6.44 9.89
N ASN A 100 5.99 -6.72 11.14
CA ASN A 100 4.65 -7.14 11.54
C ASN A 100 4.06 -6.08 12.49
N PRO A 101 3.58 -4.94 11.95
CA PRO A 101 3.02 -3.88 12.77
C PRO A 101 1.77 -4.41 13.47
N LYS A 102 1.83 -4.42 14.79
CA LYS A 102 0.74 -4.80 15.68
C LYS A 102 0.28 -3.54 16.38
N ILE A 103 -0.99 -3.19 16.22
CA ILE A 103 -1.59 -2.02 16.86
C ILE A 103 -2.75 -2.46 17.74
N GLU A 104 -2.65 -2.12 19.01
CA GLU A 104 -3.64 -2.47 20.03
C GLU A 104 -4.84 -1.53 19.96
N TYR A 105 -6.05 -2.08 19.98
CA TYR A 105 -7.29 -1.29 19.88
C TYR A 105 -8.16 -1.42 21.13
N LYS A 106 -8.07 -2.55 21.85
CA LYS A 106 -8.86 -2.81 23.05
C LYS A 106 -8.05 -3.60 24.05
N SER A 107 -8.29 -3.38 25.33
CA SER A 107 -7.85 -4.29 26.38
C SER A 107 -8.98 -4.56 27.36
N SER A 108 -8.97 -5.75 27.95
CA SER A 108 -9.91 -6.17 28.98
C SER A 108 -9.19 -6.87 30.11
N ILE A 109 -9.70 -6.71 31.31
CA ILE A 109 -9.19 -7.34 32.51
C ILE A 109 -10.30 -8.12 33.19
N SER A 110 -10.06 -9.39 33.49
CA SER A 110 -10.99 -10.27 34.19
C SER A 110 -10.40 -10.71 35.53
N TYR A 111 -11.22 -10.66 36.58
CA TYR A 111 -10.78 -10.96 37.94
C TYR A 111 -11.90 -11.59 38.76
N THR A 112 -11.55 -12.46 39.70
CA THR A 112 -12.52 -13.21 40.51
C THR A 112 -12.50 -12.78 41.97
N VAL A 113 -13.63 -12.30 42.49
CA VAL A 113 -13.80 -11.94 43.91
C VAL A 113 -14.90 -12.81 44.51
N ASN A 114 -14.61 -13.49 45.62
CA ASN A 114 -15.57 -14.34 46.34
C ASN A 114 -16.29 -15.36 45.42
N GLY A 115 -15.57 -15.94 44.46
CA GLY A 115 -16.11 -16.93 43.52
C GLY A 115 -16.93 -16.35 42.36
N LYS A 116 -17.06 -15.02 42.25
CA LYS A 116 -17.69 -14.34 41.11
C LYS A 116 -16.64 -13.67 40.22
N THR A 117 -16.70 -13.92 38.92
CA THR A 117 -15.82 -13.28 37.92
C THR A 117 -16.42 -11.97 37.45
N TYR A 118 -15.59 -10.94 37.38
CA TYR A 118 -15.91 -9.61 36.90
C TYR A 118 -14.99 -9.26 35.73
N GLU A 119 -15.50 -8.47 34.79
CA GLU A 119 -14.75 -8.04 33.62
C GLU A 119 -14.84 -6.52 33.47
N SER A 120 -13.71 -5.90 33.15
CA SER A 120 -13.63 -4.50 32.76
C SER A 120 -12.92 -4.39 31.43
N SER A 121 -13.35 -3.47 30.57
CA SER A 121 -12.72 -3.25 29.27
C SER A 121 -12.53 -1.79 28.97
N TYR A 122 -11.48 -1.49 28.22
CA TYR A 122 -11.08 -0.16 27.80
C TYR A 122 -10.71 -0.17 26.32
N ILE A 123 -11.18 0.83 25.57
CA ILE A 123 -10.84 1.02 24.17
C ILE A 123 -9.64 1.96 24.11
N ILE A 124 -8.53 1.48 23.57
CA ILE A 124 -7.27 2.22 23.45
C ILE A 124 -7.30 3.08 22.18
N ALA A 125 -7.88 2.55 21.10
CA ALA A 125 -8.03 3.21 19.82
C ALA A 125 -9.24 2.66 19.07
N ASP A 126 -9.86 3.48 18.22
CA ASP A 126 -10.96 3.03 17.36
C ASP A 126 -10.47 1.98 16.36
N VAL A 127 -11.18 0.85 16.27
CA VAL A 127 -10.87 -0.26 15.35
C VAL A 127 -10.77 0.22 13.91
N LYS A 128 -11.65 1.15 13.49
CA LYS A 128 -11.61 1.69 12.13
C LYS A 128 -10.31 2.47 11.89
N SER A 129 -9.98 3.38 12.80
CA SER A 129 -8.73 4.15 12.76
C SER A 129 -7.48 3.26 12.73
N VAL A 130 -7.49 2.16 13.50
CA VAL A 130 -6.38 1.19 13.50
C VAL A 130 -6.28 0.47 12.16
N LYS A 131 -7.40 0.07 11.55
CA LYS A 131 -7.41 -0.56 10.22
C LYS A 131 -6.91 0.39 9.15
N ASP A 132 -7.37 1.64 9.16
CA ASP A 132 -6.97 2.65 8.18
C ASP A 132 -5.46 2.93 8.29
N LYS A 133 -4.94 3.09 9.52
CA LYS A 133 -3.51 3.30 9.76
C LYS A 133 -2.65 2.12 9.29
N LEU A 134 -3.05 0.89 9.60
CA LEU A 134 -2.37 -0.31 9.11
C LEU A 134 -2.39 -0.35 7.57
N SER A 135 -3.55 -0.07 6.96
CA SER A 135 -3.66 -0.01 5.51
C SER A 135 -2.72 1.03 4.90
N ASP A 136 -2.63 2.23 5.47
CA ASP A 136 -1.78 3.32 4.97
C ASP A 136 -0.28 2.99 5.10
N GLU A 137 0.15 2.45 6.24
CA GLU A 137 1.53 1.98 6.43
C GLU A 137 1.90 0.90 5.41
N HIS A 138 0.96 0.00 5.13
CA HIS A 138 1.12 -1.04 4.13
C HIS A 138 1.26 -0.46 2.72
N TYR A 139 0.37 0.45 2.30
CA TYR A 139 0.47 1.13 1.01
C TYR A 139 1.79 1.89 0.88
N GLY A 140 2.23 2.59 1.93
CA GLY A 140 3.48 3.35 1.95
C GLY A 140 4.72 2.50 1.64
N LEU A 141 4.79 1.27 2.15
CA LEU A 141 5.91 0.35 1.89
C LEU A 141 6.00 -0.07 0.42
N TYR A 142 4.86 -0.35 -0.22
CA TYR A 142 4.84 -0.82 -1.62
C TYR A 142 5.06 0.30 -2.63
N PHE A 143 4.50 1.48 -2.38
CA PHE A 143 4.79 2.66 -3.22
C PHE A 143 6.22 3.16 -3.07
N ASN A 144 6.97 2.68 -2.07
CA ASN A 144 8.40 2.92 -1.98
C ASN A 144 9.21 2.07 -2.98
N VAL A 145 8.68 0.93 -3.44
CA VAL A 145 9.39 0.01 -4.37
C VAL A 145 9.39 0.56 -5.81
N ILE A 146 8.26 1.10 -6.27
CA ILE A 146 8.18 1.88 -7.52
C ILE A 146 7.36 3.12 -7.21
N PRO A 147 8.01 4.26 -6.95
CA PRO A 147 7.29 5.49 -6.69
C PRO A 147 6.38 5.87 -7.85
N ILE A 148 5.13 6.21 -7.53
CA ILE A 148 4.09 6.50 -8.53
C ILE A 148 4.51 7.62 -9.49
N TYR A 149 5.36 8.55 -9.04
CA TYR A 149 5.92 9.61 -9.88
C TYR A 149 6.79 9.06 -11.01
N ILE A 150 7.49 7.93 -10.83
CA ILE A 150 8.29 7.29 -11.88
C ILE A 150 7.37 6.77 -12.99
N VAL A 151 6.26 6.13 -12.60
CA VAL A 151 5.25 5.62 -13.56
C VAL A 151 4.64 6.79 -14.34
N VAL A 152 4.29 7.89 -13.66
CA VAL A 152 3.75 9.10 -14.30
C VAL A 152 4.76 9.72 -15.26
N ILE A 153 6.04 9.83 -14.88
CA ILE A 153 7.09 10.35 -15.75
C ILE A 153 7.26 9.46 -17.00
N LEU A 154 7.28 8.14 -16.85
CA LEU A 154 7.40 7.20 -17.97
C LEU A 154 6.24 7.34 -18.97
N VAL A 155 5.01 7.50 -18.46
CA VAL A 155 3.82 7.74 -19.29
C VAL A 155 3.94 9.06 -20.05
N ILE A 156 4.31 10.15 -19.37
CA ILE A 156 4.47 11.47 -20.00
C ILE A 156 5.54 11.41 -21.11
N VAL A 157 6.71 10.82 -20.83
CA VAL A 157 7.81 10.69 -21.81
C VAL A 157 7.35 9.88 -23.02
N THR A 158 6.63 8.78 -22.80
CA THR A 158 6.11 7.93 -23.88
C THR A 158 5.10 8.68 -24.74
N ILE A 159 4.19 9.45 -24.13
CA ILE A 159 3.21 10.27 -24.86
C ILE A 159 3.92 11.36 -25.68
N LEU A 160 4.87 12.08 -25.08
CA LEU A 160 5.63 13.13 -25.77
C LEU A 160 6.40 12.58 -26.98
N MET A 161 7.09 11.44 -26.80
CA MET A 161 7.76 10.76 -27.90
C MET A 161 6.79 10.32 -29.00
N GLY A 162 5.61 9.84 -28.62
CA GLY A 162 4.53 9.49 -29.56
C GLY A 162 4.04 10.70 -30.37
N ILE A 163 3.80 11.83 -29.72
CA ILE A 163 3.35 13.08 -30.38
C ILE A 163 4.40 13.58 -31.37
N ILE A 164 5.67 13.60 -30.97
CA ILE A 164 6.78 14.00 -31.84
C ILE A 164 6.82 13.11 -33.08
N TYR A 165 6.68 11.79 -32.90
CA TYR A 165 6.64 10.82 -34.00
C TYR A 165 5.44 11.01 -34.94
N PHE A 166 4.22 11.19 -34.41
CA PHE A 166 3.03 11.41 -35.24
C PHE A 166 3.13 12.70 -36.06
N ASN A 167 3.73 13.75 -35.50
CA ASN A 167 3.94 15.00 -36.20
C ASN A 167 5.07 14.91 -37.24
N SER A 168 6.17 14.19 -36.96
CA SER A 168 7.25 14.00 -37.93
C SER A 168 6.78 13.20 -39.15
N THR A 169 6.07 12.09 -38.93
CA THR A 169 5.52 11.24 -39.99
C THR A 169 4.46 11.95 -40.81
N ARG A 170 3.60 12.77 -40.19
CA ARG A 170 2.62 13.61 -40.90
C ARG A 170 3.30 14.66 -41.77
N THR A 171 4.32 15.34 -41.25
CA THR A 171 5.09 16.35 -41.98
C THR A 171 5.86 15.72 -43.14
N LEU A 172 6.46 14.55 -42.93
CA LEU A 172 7.12 13.79 -43.99
C LEU A 172 6.14 13.33 -45.07
N LYS A 173 4.96 12.84 -44.67
CA LYS A 173 3.89 12.45 -45.62
C LYS A 173 3.40 13.64 -46.44
N ILE A 174 3.22 14.80 -45.81
CA ILE A 174 2.83 16.06 -46.48
C ILE A 174 3.94 16.51 -47.44
N TYR A 175 5.20 16.53 -46.98
CA TYR A 175 6.35 16.93 -47.81
C TYR A 175 6.54 15.97 -49.00
N LEU A 176 6.44 14.67 -48.79
CA LEU A 176 6.46 13.67 -49.86
C LEU A 176 5.26 13.88 -50.82
N SER A 177 4.07 14.17 -50.31
CA SER A 177 2.92 14.46 -51.17
C SER A 177 3.04 15.79 -51.93
N ALA A 178 3.71 16.79 -51.38
CA ALA A 178 3.94 18.07 -52.05
C ALA A 178 5.06 17.97 -53.11
N VAL A 179 6.13 17.20 -52.82
CA VAL A 179 7.25 17.01 -53.75
C VAL A 179 6.94 15.98 -54.85
N TYR A 180 6.05 15.01 -54.58
CA TYR A 180 5.75 13.92 -55.52
C TYR A 180 4.29 13.85 -55.97
N GLY A 181 3.37 14.59 -55.35
CA GLY A 181 1.96 14.67 -55.77
C GLY A 181 1.74 15.44 -57.07
N ASP A 182 2.71 16.25 -57.49
CA ASP A 182 2.73 16.89 -58.82
C ASP A 182 3.20 15.94 -59.94
N ARG A 183 3.59 14.69 -59.62
CA ARG A 183 3.88 13.64 -60.62
C ARG A 183 2.67 12.73 -60.87
N LYS A 184 1.52 13.34 -61.11
CA LYS A 184 0.59 12.93 -62.17
C LYS A 184 0.39 14.25 -62.90
N TRP A 185 1.00 14.50 -64.07
CA TRP A 185 0.44 14.21 -65.39
C TRP A 185 1.59 14.12 -66.43
N ARG A 186 2.03 12.89 -66.74
CA ARG A 186 2.32 12.35 -68.08
C ARG A 186 2.95 10.96 -67.96
#